data_AF-A0A8J6MJY0-F1
#
_entry.id   AF-A0A8J6MJY0-F1
#
_cell.length_a   1.000
_cell.length_b   1.000
_cell.length_c   1.000
_cell.angle_alpha   90.00
_cell.angle_beta   90.00
_cell.angle_gamma   90.00
#
_symmetry.space_group_name_H-M   'P 1'
#
loop_
_entity.id
_entity.type
_entity.pdbx_description
1 polymer ?
#
loop_
_entity_poly.entity_id
_entity_poly.type
_entity_poly.pdbx_seq_one_letter_code
_entity_poly.pdbx_strand_id
1 'polypeptide(L)'
;MVAEGKAIFAANCAPCHGPDGGGVVGPNLTDNFWLHGGKPDDIVAIIANGAAEKGMLSWGPILGPAKINAVAAFVISLKGTHPNVPKAAQGEEYKP
;
A
#
# COMPACT_ATOMS: atom_id res chain seq x y z
N MET A 1 -12.60 9.17 -4.98
CA MET A 1 -11.24 8.62 -5.10
C MET A 1 -10.86 7.78 -3.88
N VAL A 2 -10.71 8.33 -2.67
CA VAL A 2 -10.32 7.54 -1.47
C VAL A 2 -11.32 6.46 -1.08
N ALA A 3 -12.64 6.72 -1.16
CA ALA A 3 -13.67 5.72 -0.82
C ALA A 3 -13.64 4.50 -1.75
N GLU A 4 -13.43 4.71 -3.05
CA GLU A 4 -13.24 3.64 -4.03
C GLU A 4 -11.92 2.88 -3.77
N GLY A 5 -10.84 3.61 -3.52
CA GLY A 5 -9.55 3.04 -3.13
C GLY A 5 -9.65 2.15 -1.88
N LYS A 6 -10.43 2.56 -0.88
CA LYS A 6 -10.70 1.78 0.33
C LYS A 6 -11.40 0.45 0.01
N ALA A 7 -12.39 0.48 -0.88
CA ALA A 7 -13.09 -0.75 -1.29
C ALA A 7 -12.15 -1.71 -2.04
N ILE A 8 -11.32 -1.17 -2.95
CA ILE A 8 -10.31 -1.95 -3.67
C ILE A 8 -9.28 -2.54 -2.69
N PHE A 9 -8.80 -1.74 -1.73
CA PHE A 9 -7.86 -2.17 -0.72
C PHE A 9 -8.43 -3.30 0.14
N ALA A 10 -9.67 -3.14 0.63
CA ALA A 10 -10.33 -4.15 1.44
C ALA A 10 -10.47 -5.48 0.71
N ALA A 11 -10.78 -5.45 -0.60
CA ALA A 11 -10.97 -6.66 -1.39
C ALA A 11 -9.65 -7.34 -1.80
N ASN A 12 -8.59 -6.58 -2.06
CA ASN A 12 -7.39 -7.12 -2.73
C ASN A 12 -6.09 -7.00 -1.92
N CYS A 13 -5.97 -5.99 -1.06
CA CYS A 13 -4.71 -5.63 -0.40
C CYS A 13 -4.70 -6.00 1.09
N ALA A 14 -5.86 -5.87 1.76
CA ALA A 14 -6.03 -6.15 3.17
C ALA A 14 -5.61 -7.56 3.61
N PRO A 15 -5.77 -8.63 2.81
CA PRO A 15 -5.26 -9.95 3.18
C PRO A 15 -3.75 -9.98 3.46
N CYS A 16 -2.98 -9.10 2.80
CA CYS A 16 -1.53 -9.03 2.97
C CYS A 16 -1.07 -7.89 3.88
N HIS A 17 -1.72 -6.74 3.79
CA HIS A 17 -1.34 -5.51 4.50
C HIS A 17 -2.20 -5.22 5.74
N GLY A 18 -3.14 -6.10 6.08
CA GLY A 18 -4.08 -5.90 7.17
C GLY A 18 -5.23 -4.96 6.79
N PRO A 19 -6.41 -5.09 7.42
CA PRO A 19 -7.58 -4.27 7.13
C PRO A 19 -7.39 -2.79 7.49
N ASP A 20 -6.48 -2.50 8.42
CA ASP A 20 -6.08 -1.16 8.87
C ASP A 20 -4.74 -0.69 8.26
N GLY A 21 -4.13 -1.49 7.38
CA GLY A 21 -2.82 -1.18 6.79
C GLY A 21 -1.62 -1.48 7.69
N GLY A 22 -1.82 -2.04 8.89
CA GLY A 22 -0.75 -2.29 9.85
C GLY A 22 0.27 -3.37 9.45
N GLY A 23 0.03 -4.10 8.37
CA GLY A 23 0.89 -5.16 7.85
C GLY A 23 0.56 -6.55 8.42
N VAL A 24 0.61 -7.57 7.55
CA VAL A 24 0.52 -8.99 7.92
C VAL A 24 1.73 -9.70 7.29
N VAL A 25 1.55 -10.29 6.11
CA VAL A 25 2.67 -10.77 5.29
C VAL A 25 3.37 -9.59 4.60
N GLY A 26 2.59 -8.62 4.10
CA GLY A 26 3.08 -7.35 3.57
C GLY A 26 3.58 -6.40 4.68
N PRO A 27 4.30 -5.33 4.30
CA PRO A 27 4.76 -4.30 5.23
C PRO A 27 3.61 -3.49 5.84
N ASN A 28 3.93 -2.81 6.95
CA ASN A 28 3.13 -1.73 7.49
C ASN A 28 3.09 -0.57 6.48
N LEU A 29 1.88 -0.03 6.23
CA LEU A 29 1.65 1.07 5.30
C LEU A 29 1.28 2.38 6.03
N THR A 30 1.23 2.36 7.37
CA THR A 30 0.80 3.52 8.17
C THR A 30 1.96 4.35 8.70
N ASP A 31 3.20 3.83 8.66
CA ASP A 31 4.38 4.53 9.18
C ASP A 31 5.14 5.31 8.09
N ASN A 32 6.31 5.84 8.46
CA ASN A 32 7.16 6.61 7.55
C ASN A 32 8.18 5.76 6.78
N PHE A 33 8.19 4.43 6.94
CA PHE A 33 9.23 3.56 6.41
C PHE A 33 8.74 2.78 5.18
N TRP A 34 9.53 2.84 4.11
CA TRP A 34 9.14 2.28 2.81
C TRP A 34 10.24 1.40 2.23
N LEU A 35 9.86 0.24 1.72
CA LEU A 35 10.77 -0.70 1.05
C LEU A 35 11.08 -0.32 -0.41
N HIS A 36 10.16 0.40 -1.06
CA HIS A 36 10.18 0.68 -2.50
C HIS A 36 10.01 2.18 -2.82
N GLY A 37 10.34 3.05 -1.88
CA GLY A 37 10.08 4.50 -1.98
C GLY A 37 8.70 4.88 -1.45
N GLY A 38 8.60 6.06 -0.84
CA GLY A 38 7.38 6.55 -0.19
C GLY A 38 6.71 7.71 -0.92
N LYS A 39 7.22 8.12 -2.09
CA LYS A 39 6.56 9.17 -2.89
C LYS A 39 5.26 8.64 -3.47
N PRO A 40 4.27 9.50 -3.77
CA PRO A 40 3.03 9.06 -4.41
C PRO A 40 3.25 8.26 -5.70
N ASP A 41 4.22 8.67 -6.52
CA ASP A 41 4.56 7.98 -7.77
C ASP A 41 5.21 6.61 -7.52
N ASP A 42 6.01 6.47 -6.46
CA ASP A 42 6.61 5.19 -6.06
C ASP A 42 5.50 4.20 -5.64
N ILE A 43 4.52 4.69 -4.87
CA ILE A 43 3.37 3.90 -4.42
C ILE A 43 2.51 3.45 -5.60
N VAL A 44 2.26 4.34 -6.57
CA VAL A 44 1.56 3.98 -7.81
C VAL A 44 2.35 2.93 -8.60
N ALA A 45 3.67 3.13 -8.75
CA ALA A 45 4.53 2.24 -9.50
C ALA A 45 4.60 0.83 -8.89
N ILE A 46 4.74 0.72 -7.56
CA ILE A 46 4.82 -0.59 -6.90
C ILE A 46 3.47 -1.32 -6.95
N ILE A 47 2.34 -0.62 -6.87
CA ILE A 47 1.02 -1.23 -7.02
C ILE A 47 0.82 -1.71 -8.47
N ALA A 48 1.21 -0.91 -9.45
CA ALA A 48 1.10 -1.27 -10.86
C ALA A 48 1.98 -2.47 -11.22
N ASN A 49 3.25 -2.44 -10.84
CA ASN A 49 4.26 -3.42 -11.26
C ASN A 49 4.31 -4.64 -10.34
N GLY A 50 3.85 -4.52 -9.09
CA GLY A 50 4.01 -5.55 -8.07
C GLY A 50 5.47 -5.74 -7.65
N ALA A 51 5.67 -6.73 -6.79
CA ALA A 51 6.99 -7.19 -6.34
C ALA A 51 6.97 -8.73 -6.29
N ALA A 52 7.15 -9.36 -7.45
CA ALA A 52 7.02 -10.81 -7.62
C ALA A 52 7.94 -11.59 -6.67
N GLU A 53 9.19 -11.15 -6.51
CA GLU A 53 10.18 -11.70 -5.57
C GLU A 53 9.73 -11.67 -4.10
N LYS A 54 8.75 -10.82 -3.78
CA LYS A 54 8.17 -10.64 -2.44
C LYS A 54 6.70 -11.09 -2.35
N GLY A 55 6.18 -11.71 -3.41
CA GLY A 55 4.81 -12.24 -3.48
C GLY A 55 3.71 -11.21 -3.75
N MET A 56 4.03 -9.95 -4.05
CA MET A 56 3.03 -8.93 -4.42
C MET A 56 2.77 -8.99 -5.93
N LEU A 57 1.52 -9.25 -6.31
CA LEU A 57 1.10 -9.31 -7.71
C LEU A 57 1.19 -7.94 -8.40
N SER A 58 1.40 -7.96 -9.72
CA SER A 58 1.23 -6.77 -10.56
C SER A 58 -0.25 -6.48 -10.76
N TRP A 59 -0.73 -5.36 -10.22
CA TRP A 59 -2.15 -4.98 -10.31
C TRP A 59 -2.46 -4.14 -11.55
N GLY A 60 -1.45 -3.65 -12.28
CA GLY A 60 -1.56 -2.90 -13.53
C GLY A 60 -2.58 -3.50 -14.50
N PRO A 61 -2.36 -4.75 -14.96
CA PRO A 61 -3.25 -5.41 -15.92
C PRO A 61 -4.65 -5.73 -15.39
N ILE A 62 -4.82 -5.80 -14.06
CA ILE A 62 -6.07 -6.24 -13.42
C ILE A 62 -6.98 -5.06 -13.10
N LEU A 63 -6.42 -3.99 -12.53
CA LEU A 63 -7.17 -2.84 -12.03
C LEU A 63 -7.20 -1.69 -13.02
N GLY A 64 -6.15 -1.53 -13.83
CA GLY A 64 -5.96 -0.39 -14.71
C GLY A 64 -5.63 0.92 -13.97
N PRO A 65 -5.25 1.98 -14.72
CA PRO A 65 -4.63 3.18 -14.14
C PRO A 65 -5.51 3.93 -13.14
N ALA A 66 -6.81 4.08 -13.43
CA ALA A 66 -7.71 4.85 -12.58
C ALA A 66 -7.89 4.22 -11.19
N LYS A 67 -8.06 2.90 -11.13
CA LYS A 67 -8.21 2.15 -9.88
C LYS A 67 -6.90 2.08 -9.10
N ILE A 68 -5.76 2.00 -9.80
CA ILE A 68 -4.44 2.09 -9.16
C ILE A 68 -4.28 3.43 -8.45
N ASN A 69 -4.58 4.53 -9.12
CA ASN A 69 -4.51 5.86 -8.50
C ASN A 69 -5.48 5.99 -7.32
N ALA A 70 -6.69 5.41 -7.43
CA ALA A 70 -7.65 5.40 -6.33
C ALA A 70 -7.13 4.66 -5.09
N VAL A 71 -6.58 3.44 -5.26
CA VAL A 71 -6.05 2.65 -4.14
C VAL A 71 -4.74 3.24 -3.60
N ALA A 72 -3.88 3.79 -4.45
CA ALA A 72 -2.67 4.50 -4.02
C ALA A 72 -3.02 5.72 -3.15
N ALA A 73 -4.03 6.50 -3.55
CA ALA A 73 -4.51 7.62 -2.74
C ALA A 73 -5.05 7.17 -1.36
N PHE A 74 -5.72 6.00 -1.31
CA PHE A 74 -6.13 5.42 -0.03
C PHE A 74 -4.92 4.98 0.82
N VAL A 75 -3.93 4.29 0.23
CA VAL A 75 -2.71 3.88 0.94
C VAL A 75 -1.97 5.09 1.51
N ILE A 76 -1.83 6.17 0.74
CA ILE A 76 -1.22 7.43 1.21
C ILE A 76 -2.00 8.00 2.40
N SER A 77 -3.33 7.91 2.38
CA SER A 77 -4.17 8.40 3.49
C SER A 77 -4.06 7.58 4.78
N LEU A 78 -3.49 6.37 4.74
CA LEU A 78 -3.24 5.55 5.93
C LEU A 78 -2.02 6.03 6.73
N LYS A 79 -1.14 6.82 6.12
CA LYS A 79 0.05 7.35 6.79
C LYS A 79 -0.34 8.15 8.04
N GLY A 80 0.25 7.83 9.18
CA GLY A 80 -0.03 8.45 10.47
C GLY A 80 -1.27 7.90 11.19
N THR A 81 -1.93 6.88 10.65
CA THR A 81 -2.98 6.16 11.39
C THR A 81 -2.38 5.18 12.39
N HIS A 82 -3.16 4.82 13.41
CA HIS A 82 -2.75 3.92 14.48
C HIS A 82 -3.42 2.55 14.31
N PRO A 83 -2.81 1.60 13.58
CA PRO A 83 -3.30 0.23 13.53
C PRO A 83 -3.17 -0.43 14.91
N ASN A 84 -3.97 -1.46 15.18
CA ASN A 84 -4.01 -2.07 16.53
C ASN A 84 -2.72 -2.85 16.86
N VAL A 85 -2.17 -3.55 15.86
CA VAL A 85 -0.96 -4.37 16.00
C VAL A 85 -0.07 -4.13 14.78
N PRO A 86 0.57 -2.95 14.66
CA PRO A 86 1.45 -2.66 13.55
C PRO A 86 2.62 -3.62 13.52
N LYS A 87 2.95 -4.11 12.32
CA LYS A 87 4.24 -4.73 12.06
C LYS A 87 5.34 -3.69 12.27
N ALA A 88 6.51 -4.15 12.72
CA ALA A 88 7.67 -3.28 12.87
C ALA A 88 8.01 -2.59 11.54
N ALA A 89 8.54 -1.36 11.62
CA ALA A 89 8.94 -0.57 10.46
C ALA A 89 9.92 -1.33 9.55
N GLN A 90 9.74 -1.21 8.24
CA GLN A 90 10.56 -1.90 7.23
C GLN A 90 11.00 -0.96 6.12
N GLY A 91 12.27 -1.06 5.73
CA GLY A 91 12.85 -0.21 4.69
C GLY A 91 13.42 1.09 5.23
N GLU A 92 13.37 2.13 4.42
CA GLU A 92 13.99 3.42 4.73
C GLU A 92 12.95 4.47 5.11
N GLU A 93 13.29 5.34 6.05
CA GLU A 93 12.44 6.46 6.43
C GLU A 93 12.29 7.42 5.24
N TYR A 94 11.07 7.53 4.70
CA TYR A 94 10.74 8.51 3.68
C TYR A 94 10.44 9.86 4.33
N LYS A 95 11.34 10.82 4.06
CA LYS A 95 11.17 12.23 4.40
C LYS A 95 10.73 12.98 3.13
N PRO A 96 9.49 13.49 3.08
CA PRO A 96 8.98 14.19 1.91
C PRO A 96 9.72 15.48 1.61
#